data_AF-A0A2G5VXB3-F1
#
_entry.id   AF-A0A2G5VXB3-F1
#
_cell.length_a   1.000
_cell.length_b   1.000
_cell.length_c   1.000
_cell.angle_alpha   90.00
_cell.angle_beta   90.00
_cell.angle_gamma   90.00
#
_symmetry.space_group_name_H-M   'P 1'
#
loop_
_entity.id
_entity.type
_entity.pdbx_description
1 polymer ?
#
loop_
_entity_poly.entity_id
_entity_poly.type
_entity_poly.pdbx_seq_one_letter_code
_entity_poly.pdbx_strand_id
1 'polypeptide(L)'
;MLVMSLLFSRKVLYNKWVKTLVTFYYLIITFVFIYGYHRIHKKYNMYDGPVIPEGWDVNRDWAYWFSFAFIIPIAILVLYAIIQKIKPMEKDRWTYFIKAISLSVIVLFILFSIFNLAYGLSP
;
A
#
# COMPACT_ATOMS: atom_id res chain seq x y z
N MET A 1 1.80 5.49 8.09
CA MET A 1 2.89 6.35 8.63
C MET A 1 4.23 6.19 7.91
N LEU A 2 4.64 4.97 7.51
CA LEU A 2 5.93 4.70 6.83
C LEU A 2 6.11 5.39 5.45
N VAL A 3 5.05 5.48 4.64
CA VAL A 3 5.08 6.20 3.35
C VAL A 3 5.20 7.71 3.55
N MET A 4 4.48 8.25 4.54
CA MET A 4 4.60 9.65 4.93
C MET A 4 6.01 9.96 5.44
N SER A 5 6.63 9.10 6.26
CA SER A 5 8.01 9.33 6.71
C SER A 5 9.04 9.26 5.57
N LEU A 6 8.83 8.38 4.57
CA LEU A 6 9.62 8.34 3.33
C LEU A 6 9.47 9.63 2.50
N LEU A 7 8.24 10.13 2.34
CA LEU A 7 7.94 11.37 1.60
C LEU A 7 8.43 12.63 2.34
N PHE A 8 8.39 12.65 3.68
CA PHE A 8 8.80 13.80 4.49
C PHE A 8 10.31 13.85 4.74
N SER A 9 11.00 12.70 4.89
CA SER A 9 12.45 12.69 5.18
C SER A 9 13.32 13.15 4.00
N ARG A 10 12.85 13.02 2.76
CA ARG A 10 13.56 13.51 1.56
C ARG A 10 12.87 14.72 0.95
N LYS A 11 13.10 15.90 1.52
CA LYS A 11 12.69 17.20 0.92
C LYS A 11 13.19 17.38 -0.53
N VAL A 12 14.31 16.74 -0.89
CA VAL A 12 14.98 16.90 -2.19
C VAL A 12 14.39 16.05 -3.32
N LEU A 13 13.78 14.90 -3.04
CA LEU A 13 13.38 13.96 -4.12
C LEU A 13 12.02 14.25 -4.77
N TYR A 14 11.10 14.92 -4.07
CA TYR A 14 9.73 15.09 -4.54
C TYR A 14 9.26 16.54 -4.40
N ASN A 15 8.71 17.07 -5.48
CA ASN A 15 8.04 18.37 -5.51
C ASN A 15 6.87 18.39 -4.52
N LYS A 16 6.58 19.55 -3.91
CA LYS A 16 5.44 19.75 -2.99
C LYS A 16 4.13 19.27 -3.61
N TRP A 17 3.93 19.48 -4.91
CA TRP A 17 2.76 19.02 -5.66
C TRP A 17 2.60 17.50 -5.64
N VAL A 18 3.68 16.75 -5.87
CA VAL A 18 3.66 15.28 -5.82
C VAL A 18 3.29 14.79 -4.42
N LYS A 19 3.82 15.44 -3.38
CA LYS A 19 3.48 15.11 -1.98
C LYS A 19 2.01 15.35 -1.70
N THR A 20 1.48 16.52 -2.07
CA THR A 20 0.06 16.86 -1.89
C THR A 20 -0.84 15.88 -2.64
N LEU A 21 -0.53 15.57 -3.90
CA LEU A 21 -1.31 14.64 -4.71
C LEU A 21 -1.32 13.24 -4.10
N VAL A 22 -0.16 12.73 -3.68
CA VAL A 22 -0.04 11.42 -3.04
C VAL A 22 -0.80 11.39 -1.70
N THR A 23 -0.67 12.44 -0.88
CA THR A 23 -1.41 12.54 0.39
C THR A 23 -2.91 12.55 0.15
N PHE A 24 -3.38 13.34 -0.82
CA PHE A 24 -4.80 13.43 -1.15
C PHE A 24 -5.35 12.11 -1.71
N TYR A 25 -4.58 11.44 -2.57
CA TYR A 25 -4.89 10.10 -3.05
C TYR A 25 -5.10 9.11 -1.90
N TYR A 26 -4.14 9.03 -0.97
CA TYR A 26 -4.26 8.12 0.17
C TYR A 26 -5.41 8.47 1.09
N LEU A 27 -5.69 9.76 1.29
CA LEU A 27 -6.84 10.22 2.06
C LEU A 27 -8.15 9.71 1.44
N ILE A 28 -8.35 9.91 0.14
CA ILE A 28 -9.55 9.45 -0.57
C ILE A 28 -9.66 7.93 -0.49
N ILE A 29 -8.60 7.20 -0.84
CA ILE A 29 -8.62 5.73 -0.84
C ILE A 29 -8.92 5.18 0.56
N THR A 30 -8.37 5.78 1.62
CA THR A 30 -8.71 5.42 3.00
C THR A 30 -10.18 5.65 3.32
N PHE A 31 -10.76 6.79 2.94
CA PHE A 31 -12.19 7.04 3.14
C PHE A 31 -13.07 6.02 2.40
N VAL A 32 -12.77 5.76 1.13
CA VAL A 32 -13.52 4.77 0.33
C VAL A 32 -13.40 3.37 0.95
N PHE A 33 -12.20 2.99 1.38
CA PHE A 33 -11.96 1.70 2.02
C PHE A 33 -12.80 1.53 3.29
N ILE A 34 -12.72 2.49 4.22
CA ILE A 34 -13.44 2.45 5.50
C ILE A 34 -14.95 2.39 5.26
N TYR A 35 -15.46 3.25 4.37
CA TYR A 35 -16.88 3.28 4.06
C TYR A 35 -17.37 1.95 3.46
N GLY A 36 -16.63 1.41 2.50
CA GLY A 36 -16.96 0.12 1.88
C GLY A 36 -16.87 -1.04 2.86
N TYR A 37 -15.82 -1.08 3.68
CA TYR A 37 -15.64 -2.09 4.72
C TYR A 37 -16.81 -2.10 5.71
N HIS A 38 -17.19 -0.93 6.21
CA HIS A 38 -18.33 -0.81 7.12
C HIS A 38 -19.65 -1.21 6.46
N ARG A 39 -19.85 -0.84 5.19
CA ARG A 39 -21.03 -1.23 4.42
C ARG A 39 -21.11 -2.74 4.23
N ILE A 40 -20.01 -3.40 3.89
CA ILE A 40 -19.92 -4.86 3.72
C ILE A 40 -20.26 -5.52 5.07
N HIS A 41 -19.57 -5.12 6.14
CA HIS A 41 -19.80 -5.72 7.45
C HIS A 41 -21.23 -5.57 7.94
N LYS A 42 -21.85 -4.40 7.73
CA LYS A 42 -23.26 -4.18 8.06
C LYS A 42 -24.20 -5.01 7.17
N LYS A 43 -23.92 -5.13 5.87
CA LYS A 43 -24.78 -5.86 4.92
C LYS A 43 -24.75 -7.37 5.17
N TYR A 44 -23.60 -7.92 5.54
CA TYR A 44 -23.40 -9.37 5.72
C TYR A 44 -23.39 -9.81 7.19
N ASN A 45 -23.87 -8.95 8.09
CA ASN A 45 -23.99 -9.19 9.53
C ASN A 45 -22.67 -9.61 10.21
N MET A 46 -21.54 -9.07 9.74
CA MET A 46 -20.21 -9.48 10.20
C MET A 46 -19.86 -9.00 11.61
N TYR A 47 -20.65 -8.08 12.18
CA TYR A 47 -20.46 -7.60 13.55
C TYR A 47 -21.30 -8.36 14.59
N ASP A 48 -22.50 -8.82 14.23
CA ASP A 48 -23.55 -9.14 15.22
C ASP A 48 -23.97 -10.62 15.26
N GLY A 49 -23.36 -11.50 14.45
CA GLY A 49 -23.64 -12.96 14.47
C GLY A 49 -23.98 -13.53 13.08
N PRO A 50 -24.37 -14.81 13.00
CA PRO A 50 -23.84 -15.74 11.99
C PRO A 50 -23.66 -15.08 10.63
N VAL A 51 -22.39 -14.94 10.25
CA VAL A 51 -22.00 -14.23 9.04
C VAL A 51 -22.62 -14.94 7.85
N ILE A 52 -23.27 -14.16 7.00
CA ILE A 52 -23.81 -14.67 5.74
C ILE A 52 -22.61 -15.20 4.92
N PRO A 53 -22.62 -16.45 4.43
CA PRO A 53 -21.45 -17.10 3.86
C PRO A 53 -20.72 -16.28 2.79
N GLU A 54 -21.45 -15.59 1.91
CA GLU A 54 -20.85 -14.78 0.84
C GLU A 54 -20.16 -13.51 1.36
N GLY A 55 -20.43 -13.11 2.62
CA GLY A 55 -19.82 -11.93 3.22
C GLY A 55 -18.30 -12.03 3.32
N TRP A 56 -17.78 -13.21 3.65
CA TRP A 56 -16.34 -13.43 3.78
C TRP A 56 -15.61 -13.27 2.46
N ASP A 57 -16.16 -13.82 1.38
CA ASP A 57 -15.58 -13.69 0.04
C ASP A 57 -15.60 -12.24 -0.42
N VAL A 58 -16.71 -11.54 -0.24
CA VAL A 58 -16.84 -10.12 -0.61
C VAL A 58 -15.87 -9.24 0.19
N ASN A 59 -15.72 -9.49 1.49
CA ASN A 59 -14.79 -8.73 2.33
C ASN A 59 -13.32 -9.04 1.96
N ARG A 60 -13.00 -10.30 1.69
CA ARG A 60 -11.67 -10.72 1.23
C ARG A 60 -11.31 -10.07 -0.10
N ASP A 61 -12.20 -10.09 -1.07
CA ASP A 61 -11.99 -9.44 -2.37
C ASP A 61 -11.84 -7.93 -2.19
N TRP A 62 -12.65 -7.30 -1.35
CA TRP A 62 -12.54 -5.88 -1.03
C TRP A 62 -11.16 -5.54 -0.46
N ALA A 63 -10.70 -6.29 0.56
CA ALA A 63 -9.38 -6.10 1.14
C ALA A 63 -8.26 -6.34 0.12
N TYR A 64 -8.40 -7.36 -0.73
CA TYR A 64 -7.44 -7.69 -1.78
C TYR A 64 -7.29 -6.57 -2.79
N TRP A 65 -8.38 -6.05 -3.35
CA TRP A 65 -8.32 -4.94 -4.30
C TRP A 65 -7.74 -3.68 -3.68
N PHE A 66 -8.14 -3.35 -2.44
CA PHE A 66 -7.61 -2.17 -1.76
C PHE A 66 -6.13 -2.31 -1.39
N SER A 67 -5.66 -3.52 -1.08
CA SER A 67 -4.24 -3.74 -0.82
C SER A 67 -3.38 -3.33 -2.03
N PHE A 68 -3.80 -3.62 -3.26
CA PHE A 68 -3.13 -3.11 -4.46
C PHE A 68 -3.25 -1.59 -4.61
N ALA A 69 -4.44 -1.03 -4.37
CA ALA A 69 -4.66 0.41 -4.44
C ALA A 69 -3.75 1.18 -3.46
N PHE A 70 -3.44 0.60 -2.30
CA PHE A 70 -2.49 1.15 -1.35
C PHE A 70 -1.03 0.93 -1.78
N ILE A 71 -0.67 -0.25 -2.27
CA ILE A 71 0.72 -0.68 -2.49
C ILE A 71 1.31 -0.21 -3.81
N ILE A 72 0.56 -0.25 -4.90
CA ILE A 72 1.07 0.11 -6.24
C ILE A 72 1.66 1.53 -6.27
N PRO A 73 1.00 2.57 -5.72
CA PRO A 73 1.59 3.90 -5.70
C PRO A 73 2.86 3.98 -4.85
N ILE A 74 2.97 3.21 -3.75
CA ILE A 74 4.21 3.11 -2.95
C ILE A 74 5.31 2.49 -3.80
N ALA A 75 5.00 1.39 -4.50
CA ALA A 75 5.94 0.69 -5.35
C ALA A 75 6.51 1.61 -6.44
N ILE A 76 5.64 2.40 -7.09
CA ILE A 76 6.04 3.39 -8.09
C ILE A 76 6.97 4.46 -7.48
N LEU A 77 6.62 5.00 -6.31
CA LEU A 77 7.44 6.02 -5.64
C LEU A 77 8.81 5.47 -5.23
N VAL A 78 8.84 4.25 -4.67
CA VAL A 78 10.08 3.57 -4.27
C VAL A 78 10.96 3.29 -5.48
N LEU A 79 10.39 2.76 -6.57
CA LEU A 79 11.12 2.51 -7.82
C LEU A 79 11.70 3.81 -8.38
N TYR A 80 10.90 4.89 -8.43
CA TYR A 80 11.37 6.21 -8.85
C TYR A 80 12.54 6.71 -7.99
N ALA A 81 12.45 6.57 -6.67
CA ALA A 81 13.52 6.96 -5.75
C ALA A 81 14.80 6.15 -5.97
N ILE A 82 14.67 4.84 -6.21
CA ILE A 82 15.80 3.95 -6.50
C ILE A 82 16.47 4.39 -7.81
N ILE A 83 15.71 4.58 -8.89
CA ILE A 83 16.23 5.01 -10.20
C ILE A 83 16.97 6.35 -10.09
N GLN A 84 16.37 7.34 -9.41
CA GLN A 84 16.97 8.67 -9.18
C GLN A 84 18.31 8.62 -8.43
N LYS A 85 18.49 7.63 -7.54
CA LYS A 85 19.70 7.47 -6.72
C LYS A 85 20.84 6.78 -7.44
N ILE A 86 20.57 6.06 -8.53
CA ILE A 86 21.59 5.42 -9.34
C ILE A 86 22.24 6.51 -10.21
N LYS A 87 23.19 7.24 -9.62
CA LYS A 87 24.06 8.15 -10.38
C LYS A 87 25.00 7.35 -11.30
N PRO A 88 25.43 7.91 -12.44
CA PRO A 88 26.17 7.16 -13.47
C PRO A 88 27.68 6.95 -13.18
N MET A 89 28.14 6.62 -11.96
CA MET A 89 29.59 6.64 -11.67
C MET A 89 30.23 5.49 -10.86
N GLU A 90 29.59 4.34 -10.60
CA GLU A 90 30.28 3.23 -9.90
C GLU A 90 30.14 1.85 -10.56
N LYS A 91 31.25 1.09 -10.49
CA LYS A 91 31.46 -0.24 -11.09
C LYS A 91 30.47 -1.31 -10.59
N ASP A 92 29.81 -1.08 -9.44
CA ASP A 92 28.90 -2.04 -8.78
C ASP A 92 27.42 -1.60 -8.75
N ARG A 93 26.99 -0.66 -9.61
CA ARG A 93 25.61 -0.09 -9.59
C ARG A 93 24.51 -1.14 -9.58
N TRP A 94 24.68 -2.22 -10.33
CA TRP A 94 23.66 -3.24 -10.54
C TRP A 94 23.43 -4.05 -9.27
N THR A 95 24.50 -4.34 -8.53
CA THR A 95 24.41 -5.04 -7.24
C THR A 95 23.62 -4.23 -6.23
N TYR A 96 23.89 -2.92 -6.10
CA TYR A 96 23.13 -2.04 -5.21
C TYR A 96 21.68 -1.86 -5.64
N PHE A 97 21.44 -1.75 -6.95
CA PHE A 97 20.10 -1.66 -7.52
C PHE A 97 19.27 -2.92 -7.21
N ILE A 98 19.82 -4.10 -7.49
CA ILE A 98 19.17 -5.38 -7.24
C ILE A 98 18.89 -5.54 -5.75
N LYS A 99 19.86 -5.27 -4.87
CA LYS A 99 19.65 -5.32 -3.42
C LYS A 99 18.53 -4.38 -2.95
N ALA A 100 18.50 -3.15 -3.47
CA ALA A 100 17.48 -2.16 -3.12
C ALA A 100 16.08 -2.57 -3.60
N ILE A 101 15.97 -3.10 -4.83
CA ILE A 101 14.71 -3.62 -5.36
C ILE A 101 14.26 -4.84 -4.56
N SER A 102 15.12 -5.82 -4.35
CA SER A 102 14.78 -7.04 -3.61
C SER A 102 14.27 -6.73 -2.21
N LEU A 103 14.97 -5.84 -1.48
CA LEU A 103 14.52 -5.39 -0.17
C LEU A 103 13.16 -4.68 -0.24
N SER A 104 12.95 -3.82 -1.24
CA SER A 104 11.69 -3.10 -1.43
C SER A 104 10.53 -4.04 -1.72
N VAL A 105 10.73 -5.05 -2.58
CA VAL A 105 9.73 -6.07 -2.91
C VAL A 105 9.34 -6.85 -1.66
N ILE A 106 10.31 -7.26 -0.83
CA ILE A 106 10.04 -7.96 0.44
C ILE A 106 9.19 -7.10 1.37
N VAL A 107 9.53 -5.81 1.54
CA VAL A 107 8.77 -4.90 2.40
C VAL A 107 7.35 -4.71 1.87
N LEU A 108 7.17 -4.50 0.57
CA LEU A 108 5.85 -4.33 -0.04
C LEU A 108 5.00 -5.61 0.08
N PHE A 109 5.62 -6.77 -0.08
CA PHE A 109 4.95 -8.06 0.11
C PHE A 109 4.50 -8.29 1.55
N ILE A 110 5.34 -7.93 2.53
CA ILE A 110 4.97 -8.00 3.95
C ILE A 110 3.79 -7.07 4.23
N LEU A 111 3.82 -5.82 3.73
CA LEU A 111 2.72 -4.87 3.87
C LEU A 111 1.43 -5.39 3.22
N PHE A 112 1.55 -6.01 2.04
CA PHE A 112 0.43 -6.63 1.33
C PHE A 112 -0.21 -7.72 2.18
N SER A 113 0.62 -8.59 2.72
CA SER A 113 0.20 -9.72 3.54
C SER A 113 -0.49 -9.23 4.81
N ILE A 114 0.15 -8.31 5.55
CA ILE A 114 -0.44 -7.75 6.79
C ILE A 114 -1.79 -7.09 6.51
N PHE A 115 -1.93 -6.33 5.42
CA PHE A 115 -3.20 -5.69 5.08
C PHE A 115 -4.30 -6.72 4.82
N ASN A 116 -4.01 -7.74 4.01
CA ASN A 116 -4.98 -8.78 3.69
C ASN A 116 -5.32 -9.65 4.91
N LEU A 117 -4.34 -9.94 5.77
CA LEU A 117 -4.57 -10.66 7.02
C LEU A 117 -5.45 -9.85 7.99
N ALA A 118 -5.19 -8.55 8.11
CA ALA A 118 -5.90 -7.68 9.04
C ALA A 118 -7.37 -7.41 8.64
N TYR A 119 -7.64 -7.31 7.34
CA TYR A 119 -8.96 -6.87 6.85
C TYR A 119 -9.70 -7.89 5.99
N GLY A 120 -9.01 -8.89 5.42
CA GLY A 120 -9.58 -9.82 4.45
C GLY A 120 -9.75 -11.25 4.96
N LEU A 121 -9.25 -11.58 6.16
CA LEU A 121 -9.49 -12.89 6.76
C LEU A 121 -10.75 -12.92 7.62
N SER A 122 -11.41 -14.08 7.62
CA SER A 122 -12.39 -14.44 8.63
C SER A 122 -11.69 -14.74 9.97
N PRO A 123 -12.23 -14.27 11.12
CA PRO A 123 -11.84 -14.76 12.44
C PRO A 123 -11.98 -16.28 12.57
#